data_AF-A0A1R1XCI8-F1
#
_entry.id   AF-A0A1R1XCI8-F1
#
_cell.length_a   1.000
_cell.length_b   1.000
_cell.length_c   1.000
_cell.angle_alpha   90.00
_cell.angle_beta   90.00
_cell.angle_gamma   90.00
#
_symmetry.space_group_name_H-M   'P 1'
#
loop_
_entity.id
_entity.type
_entity.pdbx_description
1 polymer ?
#
loop_
_entity_poly.entity_id
_entity_poly.type
_entity_poly.pdbx_seq_one_letter_code
_entity_poly.pdbx_strand_id
1 'polypeptide(L)'
;MVSGNDSNTSQRKSYQLRALARSKLSYQKRQFKVNICCVAICPLMMVAIGGIIGILIKNLVAKSFPKTDFLMCSNLNASDAYNLPLSRNNINLLPTVDPSTIPHSSSSKTYYATNFYLLPFTISDSTGQSRPFTLADTQPSCVWAYDKNYNFSTPYLANPNTSLSTRLDATNKPDPLGGWLNTNFMRDNPLRLLLNQQIPWMIVKDPSSNAGFRNKINPITMSPSDFSPSSIISGSAIQDFLSSESTKSIISNNQGSGFLNQTNTNFFLNINPSNSSATYSFLPVPWYQQSVSSTSSPADLDDELANYIRATIKGFESIDPSVYNAKSGNSSDSDSLNALLYYFGNTSSISSQMPWGALYFNNADSASRNWDYILQIGENLQISNAGNVPSIIERMFTQQTLLGNSFLRDSLKNTQASIVHLLRAMPQIFVYEF
;
A
#
# COMPACT_ATOMS: atom_id res chain seq x y z
N MET A 1 -76.08 -26.40 -84.45
CA MET A 1 -76.45 -27.58 -83.63
C MET A 1 -75.17 -28.30 -83.23
N VAL A 2 -75.21 -29.01 -82.09
CA VAL A 2 -74.08 -29.59 -81.33
C VAL A 2 -73.42 -28.55 -80.42
N SER A 3 -73.88 -28.29 -79.18
CA SER A 3 -74.18 -29.15 -78.01
C SER A 3 -72.93 -29.65 -77.28
N GLY A 4 -72.70 -29.02 -76.12
CA GLY A 4 -72.20 -29.64 -74.88
C GLY A 4 -70.72 -30.01 -74.80
N ASN A 5 -70.02 -29.51 -73.77
CA ASN A 5 -69.96 -30.27 -72.51
C ASN A 5 -69.27 -29.48 -71.40
N ASP A 6 -70.00 -29.30 -70.30
CA ASP A 6 -69.49 -28.98 -68.98
C ASP A 6 -68.63 -30.13 -68.46
N SER A 7 -67.30 -29.96 -68.39
CA SER A 7 -66.44 -30.94 -67.72
C SER A 7 -65.21 -30.36 -67.03
N ASN A 8 -65.17 -29.06 -66.71
CA ASN A 8 -63.95 -28.39 -66.22
C ASN A 8 -63.98 -27.88 -64.77
N THR A 9 -64.99 -28.24 -63.97
CA THR A 9 -65.08 -27.80 -62.55
C THR A 9 -64.50 -28.81 -61.55
N SER A 10 -64.45 -30.12 -61.83
CA SER A 10 -63.88 -31.11 -60.89
C SER A 10 -62.34 -31.17 -60.94
N GLN A 11 -61.74 -30.98 -62.12
CA GLN A 11 -60.29 -30.89 -62.28
C GLN A 11 -59.72 -29.68 -61.51
N ARG A 12 -60.37 -28.50 -61.58
CA ARG A 12 -59.92 -27.29 -60.88
C ARG A 12 -59.89 -27.44 -59.34
N LYS A 13 -60.84 -28.17 -58.73
CA LYS A 13 -60.85 -28.44 -57.27
C LYS A 13 -59.74 -29.40 -56.83
N SER A 14 -59.39 -30.40 -57.65
CA SER A 14 -58.29 -31.34 -57.39
C SER A 14 -56.92 -30.64 -57.41
N TYR A 15 -56.70 -29.72 -58.37
CA TYR A 15 -55.46 -28.94 -58.42
C TYR A 15 -55.31 -27.96 -57.26
N GLN A 16 -56.41 -27.39 -56.74
CA GLN A 16 -56.40 -26.54 -55.55
C GLN A 16 -56.04 -27.31 -54.27
N LEU A 17 -56.61 -28.50 -54.08
CA LEU A 17 -56.29 -29.37 -52.95
C LEU A 17 -54.82 -29.82 -52.99
N ARG A 18 -54.31 -30.13 -54.18
CA ARG A 18 -52.90 -30.51 -54.39
C ARG A 18 -51.94 -29.33 -54.19
N ALA A 19 -52.35 -28.13 -54.58
CA ALA A 19 -51.59 -26.90 -54.32
C ALA A 19 -51.55 -26.55 -52.82
N LEU A 20 -52.67 -26.74 -52.12
CA LEU A 20 -52.78 -26.51 -50.68
C LEU A 20 -51.99 -27.55 -49.86
N ALA A 21 -52.00 -28.82 -50.29
CA ALA A 21 -51.14 -29.85 -49.71
C ALA A 21 -49.65 -29.57 -49.94
N ARG A 22 -49.26 -29.14 -51.15
CA ARG A 22 -47.87 -28.76 -51.46
C ARG A 22 -47.42 -27.51 -50.70
N SER A 23 -48.30 -26.53 -50.51
CA SER A 23 -47.97 -25.33 -49.73
C SER A 23 -47.83 -25.65 -48.24
N LYS A 24 -48.68 -26.52 -47.68
CA LYS A 24 -48.56 -27.00 -46.28
C LYS A 24 -47.32 -27.87 -46.06
N LEU A 25 -46.99 -28.77 -46.99
CA LEU A 25 -45.75 -29.56 -46.95
C LEU A 25 -44.51 -28.68 -47.07
N SER A 26 -44.53 -27.70 -47.97
CA SER A 26 -43.44 -26.72 -48.10
C SER A 26 -43.28 -25.89 -46.82
N TYR A 27 -44.39 -25.46 -46.21
CA TYR A 27 -44.38 -24.71 -44.96
C TYR A 27 -43.88 -25.54 -43.78
N GLN A 28 -44.31 -26.80 -43.63
CA GLN A 28 -43.76 -27.71 -42.62
C GLN A 28 -42.28 -27.99 -42.83
N LYS A 29 -41.82 -28.18 -44.08
CA LYS A 29 -40.40 -28.40 -44.38
C LYS A 29 -39.55 -27.16 -44.07
N ARG A 30 -40.08 -25.95 -44.30
CA ARG A 30 -39.45 -24.69 -43.89
C ARG A 30 -39.47 -24.51 -42.37
N GLN A 31 -40.59 -24.77 -41.69
CA GLN A 31 -40.68 -24.69 -40.23
C GLN A 31 -39.79 -25.71 -39.54
N PHE A 32 -39.69 -26.93 -40.05
CA PHE A 32 -38.78 -27.95 -39.52
C PHE A 32 -37.32 -27.50 -39.67
N LYS A 33 -36.95 -26.93 -40.84
CA LYS A 33 -35.62 -26.38 -41.07
C LYS A 33 -35.32 -25.18 -40.16
N VAL A 34 -36.25 -24.25 -39.98
CA VAL A 34 -36.05 -23.06 -39.15
C VAL A 34 -36.05 -23.40 -37.66
N ASN A 35 -36.98 -24.22 -37.20
CA ASN A 35 -37.09 -24.61 -35.79
C ASN A 35 -35.90 -25.49 -35.35
N ILE A 36 -35.47 -26.45 -36.18
CA ILE A 36 -34.34 -27.31 -35.81
C ILE A 36 -33.00 -26.60 -35.99
N CYS A 37 -32.78 -25.96 -37.14
CA CYS A 37 -31.48 -25.35 -37.41
C CYS A 37 -31.26 -24.07 -36.59
N CYS A 38 -32.23 -23.15 -36.61
CA CYS A 38 -32.04 -21.81 -36.04
C CYS A 38 -32.48 -21.71 -34.58
N VAL A 39 -33.52 -22.44 -34.15
CA VAL A 39 -34.04 -22.35 -32.78
C VAL A 39 -33.41 -23.38 -31.84
N ALA A 40 -33.01 -24.56 -32.34
CA ALA A 40 -32.37 -25.59 -31.50
C ALA A 40 -30.84 -25.66 -31.69
N ILE A 41 -30.35 -25.80 -32.93
CA ILE A 41 -28.92 -26.06 -33.18
C ILE A 41 -28.05 -24.81 -32.99
N CYS A 42 -28.45 -23.64 -33.50
CA CYS A 42 -27.67 -22.41 -33.34
C CYS A 42 -27.39 -22.02 -31.87
N PRO A 43 -28.38 -21.96 -30.97
CA PRO A 43 -28.11 -21.65 -29.56
C PRO A 43 -27.31 -22.75 -28.87
N LEU A 44 -27.54 -24.03 -29.18
CA LEU A 44 -26.77 -25.14 -28.61
C LEU A 44 -25.31 -25.09 -29.06
N MET A 45 -25.06 -24.75 -30.33
CA MET A 45 -23.72 -24.55 -30.87
C MET A 45 -23.02 -23.34 -30.24
N MET A 46 -23.74 -22.23 -29.99
CA MET A 46 -23.16 -21.09 -29.26
C MET A 46 -22.77 -21.46 -27.84
N VAL A 47 -23.61 -22.21 -27.11
CA VAL A 47 -23.28 -22.71 -25.77
C VAL A 47 -22.09 -23.67 -25.80
N ALA A 48 -22.04 -24.57 -26.79
CA ALA A 48 -20.93 -25.51 -26.95
C ALA A 48 -19.61 -24.80 -27.28
N ILE A 49 -19.61 -23.83 -28.20
CA ILE A 49 -18.45 -23.01 -28.53
C ILE A 49 -18.00 -22.20 -27.31
N GLY A 50 -18.94 -21.57 -26.59
CA GLY A 50 -18.65 -20.85 -25.35
C GLY A 50 -18.02 -21.76 -24.29
N GLY A 51 -18.52 -22.99 -24.13
CA GLY A 51 -17.94 -23.99 -23.24
C GLY A 51 -16.53 -24.42 -23.64
N ILE A 52 -16.29 -24.68 -24.93
CA ILE A 52 -14.97 -25.04 -25.46
C ILE A 52 -13.98 -23.88 -25.25
N ILE A 53 -14.36 -22.65 -25.59
CA ILE A 53 -13.54 -21.46 -25.38
C ILE A 53 -13.24 -21.30 -23.88
N GLY A 54 -14.24 -21.46 -23.01
CA GLY A 54 -14.05 -21.41 -21.57
C GLY A 54 -13.04 -22.43 -21.05
N ILE A 55 -13.09 -23.67 -21.54
CA ILE A 55 -12.11 -24.72 -21.19
C ILE A 55 -10.72 -24.38 -21.70
N LEU A 56 -10.60 -23.91 -22.96
CA LEU A 56 -9.32 -23.51 -23.54
C LEU A 56 -8.69 -22.34 -22.79
N ILE A 57 -9.48 -21.32 -22.46
CA ILE A 57 -9.03 -20.17 -21.66
C ILE A 57 -8.62 -20.64 -20.27
N LYS A 58 -9.43 -21.46 -19.59
CA LYS A 58 -9.09 -22.00 -18.27
C LYS A 58 -7.77 -22.77 -18.28
N ASN A 59 -7.56 -23.63 -19.28
CA ASN A 59 -6.32 -24.40 -19.40
C ASN A 59 -5.12 -23.51 -19.73
N LEU A 60 -5.31 -22.48 -20.57
CA LEU A 60 -4.27 -21.51 -20.89
C LEU A 60 -3.89 -20.68 -19.67
N VAL A 61 -4.87 -20.17 -18.92
CA VAL A 61 -4.68 -19.45 -17.65
C VAL A 61 -3.97 -20.34 -16.63
N ALA A 62 -4.43 -21.58 -16.42
CA ALA A 62 -3.80 -22.50 -15.48
C ALA A 62 -2.35 -22.87 -15.86
N LYS A 63 -2.02 -22.87 -17.15
CA LYS A 63 -0.65 -23.09 -17.64
C LYS A 63 0.22 -21.84 -17.48
N SER A 64 -0.33 -20.66 -17.73
CA SER A 64 0.37 -19.38 -17.62
C SER A 64 0.56 -18.93 -16.17
N PHE A 65 -0.37 -19.28 -15.28
CA PHE A 65 -0.40 -18.93 -13.87
C PHE A 65 -0.58 -20.18 -13.02
N PRO A 66 0.47 -21.02 -12.89
CA PRO A 66 0.38 -22.23 -12.09
C PRO A 66 0.06 -21.88 -10.64
N LYS A 67 -0.84 -22.67 -10.05
CA LYS A 67 -1.15 -22.62 -8.62
C LYS A 67 0.15 -22.80 -7.83
N THR A 68 0.43 -21.86 -6.93
CA THR A 68 1.66 -21.85 -6.15
C THR A 68 1.32 -21.74 -4.67
N ASP A 69 1.83 -22.67 -3.87
CA ASP A 69 1.63 -22.68 -2.41
C ASP A 69 2.84 -22.02 -1.73
N PHE A 70 2.58 -21.03 -0.88
CA PHE A 70 3.60 -20.29 -0.13
C PHE A 70 3.43 -20.52 1.37
N LEU A 71 4.56 -20.59 2.09
CA LEU A 71 4.61 -20.38 3.53
C LEU A 71 5.05 -18.94 3.78
N MET A 72 4.09 -18.07 4.07
CA MET A 72 4.35 -16.68 4.45
C MET A 72 5.00 -16.61 5.81
N CYS A 73 5.78 -15.55 6.02
CA CYS A 73 6.45 -15.28 7.29
C CYS A 73 7.21 -16.49 7.84
N SER A 74 7.87 -17.26 6.95
CA SER A 74 8.66 -18.44 7.29
C SER A 74 9.91 -18.11 8.11
N ASN A 75 10.39 -19.04 8.93
CA ASN A 75 11.67 -18.89 9.62
C ASN A 75 12.90 -19.13 8.70
N LEU A 76 12.70 -19.61 7.47
CA LEU A 76 13.76 -19.75 6.47
C LEU A 76 14.13 -18.38 5.88
N ASN A 77 15.42 -18.17 5.63
CA ASN A 77 15.89 -16.93 5.03
C ASN A 77 15.56 -16.89 3.52
N ALA A 78 14.70 -15.96 3.14
CA ALA A 78 14.27 -15.65 1.78
C ALA A 78 14.43 -14.13 1.54
N SER A 79 15.64 -13.63 1.80
CA SER A 79 16.01 -12.22 1.66
C SER A 79 17.06 -12.00 0.57
N ASP A 80 17.12 -10.78 0.03
CA ASP A 80 18.15 -10.32 -0.88
C ASP A 80 19.43 -9.85 -0.15
N ALA A 81 20.34 -9.24 -0.91
CA ALA A 81 21.61 -8.69 -0.39
C ALA A 81 21.43 -7.50 0.57
N TYR A 82 20.26 -6.85 0.55
CA TYR A 82 19.91 -5.75 1.46
C TYR A 82 19.07 -6.21 2.64
N ASN A 83 18.93 -7.52 2.88
CA ASN A 83 18.03 -8.10 3.88
C ASN A 83 16.55 -7.78 3.63
N LEU A 84 16.17 -7.43 2.40
CA LEU A 84 14.76 -7.27 2.03
C LEU A 84 14.15 -8.60 1.56
N PRO A 85 12.86 -8.87 1.78
CA PRO A 85 12.23 -10.09 1.30
C PRO A 85 12.30 -10.25 -0.21
N LEU A 86 12.63 -11.44 -0.69
CA LEU A 86 12.61 -11.78 -2.12
C LEU A 86 11.18 -11.78 -2.67
N SER A 87 11.01 -11.30 -3.91
CA SER A 87 9.72 -11.33 -4.61
C SER A 87 9.16 -12.74 -4.79
N ARG A 88 7.85 -12.91 -4.62
CA ARG A 88 7.14 -14.16 -4.98
C ARG A 88 7.29 -14.56 -6.44
N ASN A 89 7.59 -13.59 -7.32
CA ASN A 89 7.77 -13.85 -8.75
C ASN A 89 9.11 -14.57 -9.03
N ASN A 90 10.06 -14.51 -8.09
CA ASN A 90 11.36 -15.16 -8.19
C ASN A 90 11.35 -16.54 -7.54
N ILE A 91 10.38 -17.39 -7.90
CA ILE A 91 10.14 -18.71 -7.26
C ILE A 91 11.42 -19.55 -7.18
N ASN A 92 12.27 -19.52 -8.20
CA ASN A 92 13.51 -20.28 -8.27
C ASN A 92 14.55 -19.89 -7.20
N LEU A 93 14.45 -18.68 -6.64
CA LEU A 93 15.32 -18.19 -5.56
C LEU A 93 14.72 -18.41 -4.18
N LEU A 94 13.44 -18.82 -4.09
CA LEU A 94 12.77 -19.04 -2.82
C LEU A 94 13.11 -20.42 -2.25
N PRO A 95 13.43 -20.51 -0.95
CA PRO A 95 13.64 -21.80 -0.30
C PRO A 95 12.33 -22.61 -0.26
N THR A 96 12.44 -23.92 -0.38
CA THR A 96 11.31 -24.84 -0.23
C THR A 96 11.24 -25.38 1.19
N VAL A 97 10.03 -25.65 1.66
CA VAL A 97 9.76 -26.17 3.01
C VAL A 97 9.16 -27.57 2.89
N ASP A 98 9.65 -28.49 3.71
CA ASP A 98 9.05 -29.82 3.82
C ASP A 98 7.64 -29.70 4.44
N PRO A 99 6.57 -30.14 3.74
CA PRO A 99 5.21 -30.15 4.26
C PRO A 99 5.08 -30.79 5.64
N SER A 100 5.89 -31.80 5.96
CA SER A 100 5.84 -32.50 7.25
C SER A 100 6.08 -31.58 8.45
N THR A 101 6.76 -30.46 8.23
CA THR A 101 7.09 -29.46 9.26
C THR A 101 5.99 -28.41 9.46
N ILE A 102 5.00 -28.36 8.57
CA ILE A 102 3.93 -27.36 8.56
C ILE A 102 2.63 -28.01 9.08
N PRO A 103 2.09 -27.56 10.22
CA PRO A 103 0.82 -28.06 10.75
C PRO A 103 -0.31 -27.92 9.72
N HIS A 104 -1.13 -28.97 9.57
CA HIS A 104 -2.27 -29.01 8.66
C HIS A 104 -1.95 -28.76 7.17
N SER A 105 -0.70 -28.96 6.76
CA SER A 105 -0.31 -28.89 5.36
C SER A 105 -0.69 -30.16 4.58
N SER A 106 -0.68 -30.06 3.25
CA SER A 106 -0.85 -31.21 2.37
C SER A 106 0.52 -31.82 2.06
N SER A 107 0.71 -33.09 2.42
CA SER A 107 1.99 -33.81 2.20
C SER A 107 2.39 -33.93 0.72
N SER A 108 1.44 -33.79 -0.20
CA SER A 108 1.66 -33.88 -1.64
C SER A 108 2.07 -32.56 -2.30
N LYS A 109 2.20 -31.46 -1.56
CA LYS A 109 2.45 -30.12 -2.08
C LYS A 109 3.88 -29.66 -1.80
N THR A 110 4.36 -28.70 -2.59
CA THR A 110 5.62 -27.99 -2.30
C THR A 110 5.27 -26.59 -1.84
N TYR A 111 5.79 -26.18 -0.68
CA TYR A 111 5.59 -24.85 -0.13
C TYR A 111 6.85 -24.02 -0.31
N TYR A 112 6.72 -22.83 -0.92
CA TYR A 112 7.80 -21.86 -1.05
C TYR A 112 7.80 -20.89 0.14
N ALA A 113 8.89 -20.82 0.88
CA ALA A 113 9.01 -19.93 2.02
C ALA A 113 9.27 -18.49 1.59
N THR A 114 8.57 -17.55 2.23
CA THR A 114 8.73 -16.11 2.02
C THR A 114 8.88 -15.38 3.35
N ASN A 115 9.57 -14.23 3.36
CA ASN A 115 9.74 -13.37 4.53
C ASN A 115 8.87 -12.10 4.49
N PHE A 116 7.80 -12.13 3.70
CA PHE A 116 6.85 -11.03 3.61
C PHE A 116 5.41 -11.54 3.71
N TYR A 117 4.52 -10.61 4.04
CA TYR A 117 3.12 -10.88 4.24
C TYR A 117 2.33 -10.53 2.97
N LEU A 118 1.45 -11.42 2.51
CA LEU A 118 0.72 -11.28 1.24
C LEU A 118 -0.74 -10.80 1.44
N LEU A 119 -1.18 -10.52 2.67
CA LEU A 119 -2.58 -10.19 2.93
C LEU A 119 -2.74 -8.75 3.46
N PRO A 120 -3.86 -8.09 3.12
CA PRO A 120 -4.83 -8.47 2.11
C PRO A 120 -4.31 -8.07 0.71
N PHE A 121 -4.02 -9.01 -0.19
CA PHE A 121 -4.08 -8.66 -1.61
C PHE A 121 -5.52 -8.29 -1.93
N THR A 122 -5.71 -7.12 -2.53
CA THR A 122 -6.96 -6.73 -3.16
C THR A 122 -7.23 -7.71 -4.31
N ILE A 123 -8.16 -8.64 -4.09
CA ILE A 123 -8.75 -9.44 -5.16
C ILE A 123 -9.52 -8.47 -6.06
N SER A 124 -9.05 -8.28 -7.29
CA SER A 124 -9.84 -7.63 -8.33
C SER A 124 -11.04 -8.53 -8.63
N ASP A 125 -12.25 -8.05 -8.40
CA ASP A 125 -13.43 -8.79 -8.82
C ASP A 125 -13.64 -8.66 -10.35
N SER A 126 -14.43 -9.57 -10.89
CA SER A 126 -14.74 -9.66 -12.32
C SER A 126 -15.65 -8.53 -12.83
N THR A 127 -15.95 -7.50 -12.04
CA THR A 127 -16.90 -6.43 -12.41
C THR A 127 -16.25 -5.27 -13.18
N GLY A 128 -14.92 -5.28 -13.34
CA GLY A 128 -14.21 -4.21 -14.04
C GLY A 128 -14.25 -2.86 -13.31
N GLN A 129 -14.72 -2.82 -12.06
CA GLN A 129 -14.59 -1.66 -11.20
C GLN A 129 -13.17 -1.66 -10.61
N SER A 130 -12.30 -0.82 -11.17
CA SER A 130 -11.00 -0.53 -10.56
C SER A 130 -11.25 0.06 -9.18
N ARG A 131 -11.01 -0.70 -8.11
CA ARG A 131 -10.70 -0.09 -6.83
C ARG A 131 -9.48 0.81 -7.02
N PRO A 132 -9.42 1.95 -6.33
CA PRO A 132 -8.36 2.91 -6.52
C PRO A 132 -7.01 2.22 -6.32
N PHE A 133 -6.14 2.30 -7.33
CA PHE A 133 -4.78 1.79 -7.26
C PHE A 133 -4.07 2.49 -6.09
N THR A 134 -3.90 1.79 -4.98
CA THR A 134 -3.03 2.23 -3.88
C THR A 134 -1.62 1.77 -4.20
N LEU A 135 -0.70 2.72 -4.38
CA LEU A 135 0.72 2.40 -4.40
C LEU A 135 1.09 1.84 -3.03
N ALA A 136 1.48 0.58 -2.99
CA ALA A 136 1.85 -0.13 -1.77
C ALA A 136 3.10 -0.97 -2.02
N ASP A 137 3.80 -1.28 -0.93
CA ASP A 137 4.88 -2.26 -0.96
C ASP A 137 4.31 -3.64 -1.34
N THR A 138 4.82 -4.24 -2.41
CA THR A 138 4.38 -5.56 -2.92
C THR A 138 4.96 -6.73 -2.13
N GLN A 139 5.94 -6.48 -1.27
CA GLN A 139 6.65 -7.43 -0.41
C GLN A 139 6.81 -6.87 1.02
N PRO A 140 5.71 -6.53 1.72
CA PRO A 140 5.81 -5.91 3.03
C PRO A 140 6.38 -6.91 4.05
N SER A 141 7.46 -6.53 4.74
CA SER A 141 8.07 -7.37 5.77
C SER A 141 7.04 -7.83 6.82
N CYS A 142 7.16 -9.07 7.27
CA CYS A 142 6.32 -9.69 8.32
C CYS A 142 6.57 -9.12 9.73
N VAL A 143 7.53 -8.21 9.88
CA VAL A 143 7.82 -7.55 11.13
C VAL A 143 7.74 -6.05 10.93
N TRP A 144 7.12 -5.38 11.89
CA TRP A 144 7.14 -3.93 12.03
C TRP A 144 7.93 -3.60 13.30
N ALA A 145 8.82 -2.63 13.16
CA ALA A 145 9.65 -2.12 14.23
C ALA A 145 9.41 -0.62 14.36
N TYR A 146 8.64 -0.23 15.37
CA TYR A 146 8.27 1.17 15.60
C TYR A 146 9.38 1.95 16.34
N ASP A 147 10.37 1.23 16.85
CA ASP A 147 11.57 1.75 17.50
C ASP A 147 12.80 1.11 16.85
N LYS A 148 13.92 1.84 16.78
CA LYS A 148 15.13 1.38 16.10
C LYS A 148 16.04 0.53 16.99
N ASN A 149 15.88 0.58 18.31
CA ASN A 149 16.73 -0.14 19.27
C ASN A 149 16.28 -1.60 19.52
N TYR A 150 15.90 -2.34 18.48
CA TYR A 150 15.47 -3.73 18.63
C TYR A 150 16.64 -4.72 18.64
N ASN A 151 16.45 -5.85 19.33
CA ASN A 151 17.37 -6.97 19.29
C ASN A 151 17.35 -7.63 17.91
N PHE A 152 18.54 -7.88 17.36
CA PHE A 152 18.67 -8.50 16.05
C PHE A 152 18.30 -9.99 16.10
N SER A 153 17.57 -10.44 15.08
CA SER A 153 17.20 -11.84 14.89
C SER A 153 16.91 -12.12 13.41
N THR A 154 17.53 -13.16 12.86
CA THR A 154 17.33 -13.59 11.46
C THR A 154 16.00 -14.36 11.32
N PRO A 155 15.25 -14.23 10.21
CA PRO A 155 15.53 -13.38 9.04
C PRO A 155 14.99 -11.94 9.14
N TYR A 156 14.06 -11.67 10.06
CA TYR A 156 13.24 -10.45 10.02
C TYR A 156 13.86 -9.18 10.61
N LEU A 157 14.71 -9.33 11.62
CA LEU A 157 15.41 -8.25 12.30
C LEU A 157 16.91 -8.45 12.10
N ALA A 158 17.33 -8.69 10.86
CA ALA A 158 18.74 -8.87 10.51
C ALA A 158 19.54 -7.65 10.98
N ASN A 159 20.82 -7.87 11.32
CA ASN A 159 21.70 -6.77 11.72
C ASN A 159 21.96 -5.88 10.49
N PRO A 160 21.58 -4.59 10.53
CA PRO A 160 21.78 -3.69 9.39
C PRO A 160 23.23 -3.21 9.25
N ASN A 161 24.14 -3.61 10.15
CA ASN A 161 25.54 -3.19 10.16
C ASN A 161 25.73 -1.66 10.18
N THR A 162 24.84 -0.98 10.90
CA THR A 162 24.88 0.48 11.12
C THR A 162 24.56 0.78 12.58
N SER A 163 25.12 1.87 13.11
CA SER A 163 24.97 2.22 14.51
C SER A 163 23.55 2.72 14.82
N LEU A 164 23.13 2.66 16.08
CA LEU A 164 21.79 3.12 16.46
C LEU A 164 21.59 4.61 16.20
N SER A 165 22.63 5.43 16.38
CA SER A 165 22.57 6.89 16.25
C SER A 165 22.34 7.38 14.81
N THR A 166 22.53 6.52 13.81
CA THR A 166 22.38 6.84 12.38
C THR A 166 21.11 6.25 11.76
N ARG A 167 20.35 5.45 12.53
CA ARG A 167 19.09 4.83 12.12
C ARG A 167 17.95 5.80 12.39
N LEU A 168 17.85 6.83 11.56
CA LEU A 168 16.97 7.98 11.75
C LEU A 168 15.87 8.08 10.69
N ASP A 169 15.55 7.00 9.99
CA ASP A 169 14.51 7.01 8.96
C ASP A 169 13.10 6.98 9.55
N ALA A 170 12.13 7.52 8.81
CA ALA A 170 10.74 7.56 9.21
C ALA A 170 9.92 6.31 8.79
N THR A 171 10.54 5.13 8.65
CA THR A 171 9.81 3.87 8.42
C THR A 171 9.60 3.12 9.74
N ASN A 172 8.49 2.38 9.83
CA ASN A 172 8.25 1.42 10.93
C ASN A 172 8.62 -0.01 10.53
N LYS A 173 9.61 -0.14 9.66
CA LYS A 173 10.11 -1.42 9.19
C LYS A 173 11.50 -1.68 9.76
N PRO A 174 11.89 -2.95 9.93
CA PRO A 174 13.28 -3.31 10.18
C PRO A 174 14.19 -2.67 9.13
N ASP A 175 15.37 -2.25 9.56
CA ASP A 175 16.37 -1.65 8.71
C ASP A 175 16.96 -2.68 7.72
N PRO A 176 17.07 -2.33 6.42
CA PRO A 176 17.86 -3.10 5.47
C PRO A 176 19.34 -3.02 5.83
N LEU A 177 20.17 -3.81 5.14
CA LEU A 177 21.63 -3.69 5.26
C LEU A 177 22.08 -2.26 4.90
N GLY A 178 22.85 -1.64 5.79
CA GLY A 178 23.25 -0.23 5.74
C GLY A 178 22.22 0.75 6.33
N GLY A 179 20.97 0.35 6.49
CA GLY A 179 19.85 1.20 6.92
C GLY A 179 19.12 1.89 5.76
N TRP A 180 17.89 2.34 6.03
CA TRP A 180 16.97 2.91 5.03
C TRP A 180 17.49 4.15 4.30
N LEU A 181 18.37 4.93 4.95
CA LEU A 181 18.96 6.16 4.41
C LEU A 181 20.40 5.96 3.92
N ASN A 182 20.85 4.71 3.74
CA ASN A 182 22.13 4.44 3.11
C ASN A 182 22.08 4.83 1.63
N THR A 183 23.09 5.53 1.11
CA THR A 183 23.09 6.03 -0.27
C THR A 183 23.20 4.91 -1.31
N ASN A 184 23.85 3.78 -1.00
CA ASN A 184 23.88 2.61 -1.89
C ASN A 184 22.49 1.95 -1.93
N PHE A 185 21.86 1.77 -0.76
CA PHE A 185 20.49 1.28 -0.69
C PHE A 185 19.52 2.18 -1.47
N MET A 186 19.62 3.49 -1.27
CA MET A 186 18.76 4.49 -1.92
C MET A 186 18.96 4.58 -3.43
N ARG A 187 20.16 4.31 -3.93
CA ARG A 187 20.42 4.22 -5.37
C ARG A 187 19.70 3.02 -5.98
N ASP A 188 19.74 1.88 -5.29
CA ASP A 188 19.25 0.61 -5.84
C ASP A 188 17.75 0.38 -5.55
N ASN A 189 17.22 0.92 -4.45
CA ASN A 189 15.86 0.69 -3.94
C ASN A 189 15.12 1.98 -3.50
N PRO A 190 15.14 3.10 -4.26
CA PRO A 190 14.55 4.37 -3.82
C PRO A 190 13.05 4.27 -3.55
N LEU A 191 12.30 3.52 -4.37
CA LEU A 191 10.84 3.37 -4.19
C LEU A 191 10.48 2.62 -2.91
N ARG A 192 11.35 1.71 -2.44
CA ARG A 192 11.11 0.97 -1.20
C ARG A 192 11.05 1.89 -0.01
N LEU A 193 11.94 2.88 0.04
CA LEU A 193 11.91 3.88 1.09
C LEU A 193 10.60 4.68 1.01
N LEU A 194 10.26 5.22 -0.16
CA LEU A 194 9.09 6.10 -0.33
C LEU A 194 7.78 5.42 0.02
N LEU A 195 7.62 4.14 -0.34
CA LEU A 195 6.42 3.36 -0.05
C LEU A 195 6.26 3.03 1.44
N ASN A 196 7.34 3.07 2.22
CA ASN A 196 7.33 2.68 3.64
C ASN A 196 7.57 3.84 4.61
N GLN A 197 7.98 5.01 4.11
CA GLN A 197 8.19 6.19 4.93
C GLN A 197 6.87 6.82 5.38
N GLN A 198 6.93 7.48 6.53
CA GLN A 198 5.76 8.01 7.19
C GLN A 198 5.99 9.46 7.62
N ILE A 199 4.91 10.24 7.63
CA ILE A 199 4.92 11.63 8.10
C ILE A 199 3.97 11.74 9.31
N PRO A 200 4.34 11.18 10.48
CA PRO A 200 3.50 11.25 11.67
C PRO A 200 3.41 12.70 12.14
N TRP A 201 2.21 13.27 12.10
CA TRP A 201 1.93 14.51 12.81
C TRP A 201 0.45 14.64 13.14
N MET A 202 0.17 15.33 14.24
CA MET A 202 -1.17 15.43 14.81
C MET A 202 -1.45 16.87 15.22
N ILE A 203 -2.73 17.24 15.18
CA ILE A 203 -3.23 18.41 15.91
C ILE A 203 -3.39 18.00 17.36
N VAL A 204 -3.01 18.86 18.30
CA VAL A 204 -3.10 18.58 19.72
C VAL A 204 -3.88 19.68 20.42
N LYS A 205 -4.80 19.24 21.26
CA LYS A 205 -5.50 20.08 22.23
C LYS A 205 -5.32 19.49 23.60
N ASP A 206 -4.86 20.33 24.52
CA ASP A 206 -4.70 19.99 25.92
C ASP A 206 -5.05 21.23 26.76
N PRO A 207 -6.23 21.26 27.39
CA PRO A 207 -6.62 22.37 28.27
C PRO A 207 -5.68 22.54 29.47
N SER A 208 -5.01 21.47 29.91
CA SER A 208 -4.07 21.50 31.04
C SER A 208 -2.67 22.01 30.66
N SER A 209 -2.36 22.08 29.36
CA SER A 209 -1.06 22.47 28.80
C SER A 209 0.14 21.61 29.24
N ASN A 210 -0.08 20.44 29.83
CA ASN A 210 0.95 19.53 30.33
C ASN A 210 1.50 18.59 29.25
N ALA A 211 0.65 18.16 28.30
CA ALA A 211 1.06 17.36 27.15
C ALA A 211 2.05 18.13 26.27
N GLY A 212 1.87 19.45 26.21
CA GLY A 212 2.70 20.37 25.46
C GLY A 212 2.53 20.20 23.95
N PHE A 213 3.60 20.45 23.20
CA PHE A 213 3.59 20.46 21.74
C PHE A 213 5.01 20.36 21.18
N ARG A 214 5.09 20.15 19.86
CA ARG A 214 6.35 20.13 19.13
C ARG A 214 6.16 20.79 17.77
N ASN A 215 6.78 21.94 17.56
CA ASN A 215 6.63 22.67 16.30
C ASN A 215 7.24 21.90 15.12
N LYS A 216 6.65 22.11 13.94
CA LYS A 216 7.20 21.63 12.67
C LYS A 216 8.51 22.36 12.38
N ILE A 217 9.55 21.60 12.06
CA ILE A 217 10.85 22.13 11.63
C ILE A 217 10.86 22.20 10.11
N ASN A 218 11.48 23.25 9.55
CA ASN A 218 11.69 23.36 8.10
C ASN A 218 12.54 22.19 7.58
N PRO A 219 12.33 21.72 6.34
CA PRO A 219 13.14 20.66 5.78
C PRO A 219 14.63 21.01 5.78
N ILE A 220 15.45 20.05 6.20
CA ILE A 220 16.91 20.16 6.20
C ILE A 220 17.42 19.68 4.85
N THR A 221 18.12 20.55 4.13
CA THR A 221 18.63 20.25 2.79
C THR A 221 20.09 19.86 2.83
N MET A 222 20.43 18.76 2.17
CA MET A 222 21.80 18.30 1.95
C MET A 222 22.22 18.60 0.51
N SER A 223 23.35 19.28 0.35
CA SER A 223 23.93 19.64 -0.95
C SER A 223 25.07 18.69 -1.33
N PRO A 224 25.46 18.63 -2.62
CA PRO A 224 26.61 17.82 -3.06
C PRO A 224 27.93 18.13 -2.34
N SER A 225 28.10 19.33 -1.79
CA SER A 225 29.26 19.72 -0.98
C SER A 225 29.33 19.02 0.37
N ASP A 226 28.22 18.49 0.87
CA ASP A 226 28.14 17.85 2.18
C ASP A 226 28.61 16.38 2.15
N PHE A 227 28.93 15.85 0.96
CA PHE A 227 29.42 14.49 0.80
C PHE A 227 30.92 14.40 1.06
N SER A 228 31.30 13.60 2.06
CA SER A 228 32.70 13.17 2.21
C SER A 228 33.01 12.01 1.26
N PRO A 229 34.19 11.97 0.59
CA PRO A 229 34.59 10.87 -0.28
C PRO A 229 34.52 9.48 0.40
N SER A 230 34.88 9.39 1.68
CA SER A 230 34.80 8.13 2.43
C SER A 230 33.35 7.66 2.64
N SER A 231 32.44 8.61 2.88
CA SER A 231 31.02 8.35 3.12
C SER A 231 30.27 7.92 1.85
N ILE A 232 30.78 8.28 0.67
CA ILE A 232 30.25 7.81 -0.62
C ILE A 232 30.57 6.33 -0.80
N ILE A 233 31.78 5.90 -0.46
CA ILE A 233 32.23 4.51 -0.61
C ILE A 233 31.46 3.60 0.36
N SER A 234 31.31 4.00 1.63
CA SER A 234 30.55 3.24 2.64
C SER A 234 29.04 3.31 2.43
N GLY A 235 28.56 4.30 1.69
CA GLY A 235 27.14 4.61 1.54
C GLY A 235 26.52 5.37 2.72
N SER A 236 27.31 5.83 3.69
CA SER A 236 26.82 6.46 4.92
C SER A 236 26.57 7.96 4.83
N ALA A 237 26.82 8.60 3.67
CA ALA A 237 26.83 10.07 3.55
C ALA A 237 25.59 10.78 4.12
N ILE A 238 24.38 10.30 3.80
CA ILE A 238 23.13 10.89 4.32
C ILE A 238 23.02 10.68 5.84
N GLN A 239 23.34 9.48 6.31
CA GLN A 239 23.27 9.12 7.72
C GLN A 239 24.25 9.94 8.57
N ASP A 240 25.47 10.13 8.08
CA ASP A 240 26.50 10.95 8.72
C ASP A 240 26.07 12.42 8.77
N PHE A 241 25.48 12.94 7.69
CA PHE A 241 24.93 14.29 7.63
C PHE A 241 23.78 14.50 8.62
N LEU A 242 22.82 13.58 8.69
CA LEU A 242 21.67 13.69 9.58
C LEU A 242 22.04 13.49 11.06
N SER A 243 23.11 12.75 11.35
CA SER A 243 23.61 12.55 12.72
C SER A 243 24.65 13.58 13.16
N SER A 244 24.99 14.54 12.29
CA SER A 244 25.94 15.63 12.56
C SER A 244 25.45 16.61 13.63
N GLU A 245 26.39 17.35 14.22
CA GLU A 245 26.08 18.33 15.28
C GLU A 245 25.23 19.50 14.78
N SER A 246 25.40 19.91 13.52
CA SER A 246 24.56 20.98 12.92
C SER A 246 23.10 20.54 12.85
N THR A 247 22.83 19.32 12.37
CA THR A 247 21.47 18.76 12.34
C THR A 247 20.90 18.60 13.75
N LYS A 248 21.69 18.09 14.70
CA LYS A 248 21.27 17.96 16.11
C LYS A 248 20.93 19.32 16.73
N SER A 249 21.71 20.36 16.45
CA SER A 249 21.46 21.71 16.93
C SER A 249 20.15 22.29 16.39
N ILE A 250 19.83 22.05 15.11
CA ILE A 250 18.54 22.45 14.52
C ILE A 250 17.38 21.78 15.26
N ILE A 251 17.50 20.48 15.57
CA ILE A 251 16.47 19.73 16.29
C ILE A 251 16.33 20.22 17.74
N SER A 252 17.44 20.41 18.45
CA SER A 252 17.42 20.80 19.86
C SER A 252 16.94 22.24 20.07
N ASN A 253 17.11 23.11 19.07
CA ASN A 253 16.58 24.46 19.07
C ASN A 253 15.07 24.54 18.74
N ASN A 254 14.41 23.40 18.50
CA ASN A 254 12.97 23.40 18.24
C ASN A 254 12.19 23.88 19.46
N GLN A 255 11.32 24.87 19.25
CA GLN A 255 10.45 25.39 20.29
C GLN A 255 9.29 24.42 20.51
N GLY A 256 9.30 23.74 21.66
CA GLY A 256 8.28 22.79 22.06
C GLY A 256 8.23 22.64 23.58
N SER A 257 7.21 21.97 24.09
CA SER A 257 6.99 21.77 25.53
C SER A 257 6.35 20.42 25.82
N GLY A 258 6.29 20.06 27.11
CA GLY A 258 5.65 18.84 27.60
C GLY A 258 6.31 17.55 27.10
N PHE A 259 5.63 16.42 27.31
CA PHE A 259 6.15 15.12 26.89
C PHE A 259 6.13 14.93 25.37
N LEU A 260 5.27 15.64 24.63
CA LEU A 260 5.22 15.53 23.17
C LEU A 260 6.50 16.02 22.49
N ASN A 261 7.19 16.98 23.10
CA ASN A 261 8.51 17.44 22.64
C ASN A 261 9.64 16.42 22.91
N GLN A 262 9.42 15.42 23.76
CA GLN A 262 10.40 14.39 24.10
C GLN A 262 10.37 13.20 23.13
N THR A 263 9.55 13.26 22.08
CA THR A 263 9.50 12.23 21.02
C THR A 263 10.82 12.13 20.25
N ASN A 264 11.20 10.92 19.86
CA ASN A 264 12.36 10.73 18.98
C ASN A 264 12.13 11.41 17.63
N THR A 265 13.21 11.96 17.06
CA THR A 265 13.18 12.57 15.72
C THR A 265 13.66 11.57 14.69
N ASN A 266 12.83 11.31 13.71
CA ASN A 266 13.16 10.59 12.48
C ASN A 266 13.04 11.56 11.29
N PHE A 267 13.47 11.11 10.12
CA PHE A 267 13.50 11.92 8.90
C PHE A 267 12.74 11.24 7.77
N PHE A 268 11.80 11.99 7.22
CA PHE A 268 11.13 11.70 5.96
C PHE A 268 11.93 12.28 4.80
N LEU A 269 12.13 11.53 3.72
CA LEU A 269 12.84 12.03 2.54
C LEU A 269 11.84 12.71 1.59
N ASN A 270 11.98 14.01 1.41
CA ASN A 270 11.28 14.75 0.38
C ASN A 270 11.96 14.56 -0.97
N ILE A 271 11.19 14.11 -1.95
CA ILE A 271 11.61 14.11 -3.35
C ILE A 271 11.10 15.39 -4.00
N ASN A 272 12.00 16.15 -4.59
CA ASN A 272 11.64 17.26 -5.45
C ASN A 272 11.85 16.84 -6.91
N PRO A 273 10.79 16.74 -7.73
CA PRO A 273 10.90 16.30 -9.12
C PRO A 273 11.59 17.36 -10.01
N SER A 274 11.73 18.59 -9.50
CA SER A 274 12.18 19.78 -10.24
C SER A 274 13.68 20.07 -10.08
N ASN A 275 14.37 19.40 -9.14
CA ASN A 275 15.76 19.70 -8.87
C ASN A 275 16.68 18.90 -9.81
N SER A 276 17.27 19.60 -10.77
CA SER A 276 18.41 19.09 -11.57
C SER A 276 19.71 19.00 -10.76
N SER A 277 19.73 19.53 -9.53
CA SER A 277 20.82 19.35 -8.57
C SER A 277 20.50 18.17 -7.66
N ALA A 278 21.48 17.30 -7.39
CA ALA A 278 21.40 16.15 -6.48
C ALA A 278 21.28 16.58 -5.00
N THR A 279 20.28 17.40 -4.69
CA THR A 279 20.00 17.96 -3.37
C THR A 279 18.94 17.10 -2.70
N TYR A 280 19.28 16.48 -1.58
CA TYR A 280 18.32 15.74 -0.77
C TYR A 280 17.66 16.69 0.23
N SER A 281 16.36 16.49 0.50
CA SER A 281 15.62 17.30 1.49
C SER A 281 14.97 16.36 2.50
N PHE A 282 15.19 16.62 3.78
CA PHE A 282 14.72 15.77 4.87
C PHE A 282 13.79 16.55 5.79
N LEU A 283 12.58 16.04 5.99
CA LEU A 283 11.60 16.62 6.91
C LEU A 283 11.69 15.91 8.26
N PRO A 284 12.02 16.61 9.36
CA PRO A 284 11.98 16.04 10.70
C PRO A 284 10.54 15.69 11.12
N VAL A 285 10.36 14.47 11.64
CA VAL A 285 9.08 13.92 12.14
C VAL A 285 9.29 13.18 13.46
N PRO A 286 8.28 13.04 14.34
CA PRO A 286 6.95 13.64 14.26
C PRO A 286 6.93 15.11 14.69
N TRP A 287 5.80 15.78 14.46
CA TRP A 287 5.47 17.04 15.12
C TRP A 287 4.03 17.05 15.65
N TYR A 288 3.77 17.95 16.59
CA TYR A 288 2.50 18.07 17.31
C TYR A 288 2.10 19.54 17.32
N GLN A 289 1.18 19.90 16.45
CA GLN A 289 0.74 21.27 16.30
C GLN A 289 -0.38 21.57 17.29
N GLN A 290 -0.27 22.65 18.05
CA GLN A 290 -1.37 23.08 18.90
C GLN A 290 -2.56 23.52 18.04
N SER A 291 -3.76 23.10 18.42
CA SER A 291 -4.98 23.58 17.80
C SER A 291 -5.09 25.10 17.92
N VAL A 292 -5.50 25.74 16.83
CA VAL A 292 -5.71 27.20 16.77
C VAL A 292 -6.98 27.65 17.49
N SER A 293 -7.91 26.72 17.77
CA SER A 293 -9.17 27.06 18.44
C SER A 293 -8.91 27.46 19.90
N SER A 294 -9.48 28.59 20.31
CA SER A 294 -9.42 29.10 21.68
C SER A 294 -10.38 28.40 22.64
N THR A 295 -11.39 27.71 22.13
CA THR A 295 -12.40 26.99 22.93
C THR A 295 -11.95 25.58 23.29
N SER A 296 -12.51 25.01 24.35
CA SER A 296 -12.12 23.70 24.91
C SER A 296 -12.94 22.53 24.37
N SER A 297 -13.70 22.71 23.29
CA SER A 297 -14.61 21.68 22.79
C SER A 297 -13.91 20.73 21.81
N PRO A 298 -14.11 19.40 21.93
CA PRO A 298 -13.70 18.44 20.91
C PRO A 298 -14.24 18.78 19.51
N ALA A 299 -15.42 19.41 19.41
CA ALA A 299 -16.04 19.78 18.13
C ALA A 299 -15.19 20.77 17.30
N ASP A 300 -14.36 21.58 17.94
CA ASP A 300 -13.52 22.55 17.23
C ASP A 300 -12.36 21.87 16.48
N LEU A 301 -11.92 20.71 16.99
CA LEU A 301 -10.93 19.87 16.30
C LEU A 301 -11.50 19.27 15.02
N ASP A 302 -12.80 18.95 15.00
CA ASP A 302 -13.47 18.43 13.81
C ASP A 302 -13.46 19.46 12.68
N ASP A 303 -13.74 20.74 12.98
CA ASP A 303 -13.70 21.83 12.00
C ASP A 303 -12.28 22.09 11.49
N GLU A 304 -11.28 22.06 12.37
CA GLU A 304 -9.87 22.22 12.00
C GLU A 304 -9.40 21.07 11.08
N LEU A 305 -9.71 19.82 11.45
CA LEU A 305 -9.44 18.64 10.62
C LEU A 305 -10.17 18.72 9.27
N ALA A 306 -11.43 19.14 9.25
CA ALA A 306 -12.20 19.30 8.01
C ALA A 306 -11.56 20.33 7.08
N ASN A 307 -10.97 21.40 7.61
CA ASN A 307 -10.24 22.38 6.82
C ASN A 307 -8.97 21.80 6.20
N TYR A 308 -8.19 21.01 6.96
CA TYR A 308 -7.04 20.30 6.41
C TYR A 308 -7.45 19.31 5.32
N ILE A 309 -8.50 18.51 5.54
CA ILE A 309 -9.02 17.57 4.53
C ILE A 309 -9.37 18.31 3.23
N ARG A 310 -10.15 19.40 3.33
CA ARG A 310 -10.54 20.20 2.16
C ARG A 310 -9.33 20.80 1.45
N ALA A 311 -8.35 21.31 2.20
CA ALA A 311 -7.13 21.88 1.64
C ALA A 311 -6.28 20.83 0.90
N THR A 312 -6.11 19.65 1.49
CA THR A 312 -5.39 18.53 0.87
C THR A 312 -6.09 18.03 -0.39
N ILE A 313 -7.42 17.87 -0.38
CA ILE A 313 -8.19 17.48 -1.57
C ILE A 313 -8.01 18.52 -2.69
N LYS A 314 -8.17 19.81 -2.38
CA LYS A 314 -7.91 20.89 -3.35
C LYS A 314 -6.47 20.86 -3.88
N GLY A 315 -5.51 20.52 -3.04
CA GLY A 315 -4.12 20.32 -3.44
C GLY A 315 -4.01 19.22 -4.51
N PHE A 316 -4.63 18.07 -4.28
CA PHE A 316 -4.65 16.98 -5.27
C PHE A 316 -5.40 17.36 -6.56
N GLU A 317 -6.51 18.07 -6.46
CA GLU A 317 -7.26 18.58 -7.62
C GLU A 317 -6.46 19.56 -8.49
N SER A 318 -5.44 20.21 -7.92
CA SER A 318 -4.58 21.14 -8.66
C SER A 318 -3.46 20.47 -9.47
N ILE A 319 -3.22 19.17 -9.25
CA ILE A 319 -2.18 18.41 -9.97
C ILE A 319 -2.70 18.03 -11.37
N ASP A 320 -1.81 18.07 -12.37
CA ASP A 320 -2.10 17.55 -13.70
C ASP A 320 -2.56 16.08 -13.64
N PRO A 321 -3.73 15.71 -14.22
CA PRO A 321 -4.24 14.34 -14.19
C PRO A 321 -3.26 13.27 -14.68
N SER A 322 -2.35 13.62 -15.60
CA SER A 322 -1.34 12.71 -16.13
C SER A 322 -0.36 12.18 -15.07
N VAL A 323 -0.15 12.93 -13.98
CA VAL A 323 0.67 12.48 -12.83
C VAL A 323 0.09 11.20 -12.24
N TYR A 324 -1.24 11.06 -12.21
CA TYR A 324 -1.91 9.89 -11.65
C TYR A 324 -1.79 8.64 -12.52
N ASN A 325 -1.42 8.76 -13.80
CA ASN A 325 -1.16 7.60 -14.66
C ASN A 325 -0.02 6.73 -14.11
N ALA A 326 0.92 7.32 -13.37
CA ALA A 326 1.99 6.56 -12.72
C ALA A 326 1.48 5.49 -11.73
N LYS A 327 0.24 5.61 -11.22
CA LYS A 327 -0.35 4.63 -10.31
C LYS A 327 -0.59 3.26 -10.94
N SER A 328 -0.63 3.15 -12.27
CA SER A 328 -0.68 1.85 -12.95
C SER A 328 0.70 1.19 -13.05
N GLY A 329 1.77 1.90 -12.69
CA GLY A 329 3.13 1.39 -12.71
C GLY A 329 3.37 0.31 -11.65
N ASN A 330 4.28 -0.61 -11.93
CA ASN A 330 4.69 -1.63 -10.98
C ASN A 330 5.92 -1.14 -10.20
N SER A 331 5.81 -0.99 -8.88
CA SER A 331 6.91 -0.53 -8.03
C SER A 331 8.12 -1.46 -8.00
N SER A 332 7.99 -2.69 -8.50
CA SER A 332 9.07 -3.66 -8.65
C SER A 332 9.74 -3.64 -10.02
N ASP A 333 9.27 -2.80 -10.96
CA ASP A 333 9.78 -2.69 -12.33
C ASP A 333 10.59 -1.40 -12.52
N SER A 334 11.77 -1.51 -13.13
CA SER A 334 12.64 -0.36 -13.43
C SER A 334 11.99 0.63 -14.38
N ASP A 335 11.14 0.17 -15.30
CA ASP A 335 10.51 1.04 -16.30
C ASP A 335 9.50 2.00 -15.66
N SER A 336 8.92 1.60 -14.53
CA SER A 336 7.97 2.43 -13.77
C SER A 336 8.65 3.41 -12.82
N LEU A 337 9.96 3.31 -12.61
CA LEU A 337 10.69 4.06 -11.59
C LEU A 337 10.51 5.58 -11.74
N ASN A 338 10.83 6.13 -12.91
CA ASN A 338 10.78 7.58 -13.13
C ASN A 338 9.36 8.13 -12.99
N ALA A 339 8.35 7.40 -13.48
CA ALA A 339 6.96 7.79 -13.35
C ALA A 339 6.52 7.83 -11.88
N LEU A 340 6.91 6.83 -11.09
CA LEU A 340 6.60 6.76 -9.66
C LEU A 340 7.36 7.81 -8.84
N LEU A 341 8.63 8.08 -9.14
CA LEU A 341 9.38 9.16 -8.51
C LEU A 341 8.76 10.53 -8.82
N TYR A 342 8.36 10.76 -10.07
CA TYR A 342 7.65 11.96 -10.48
C TYR A 342 6.31 12.09 -9.74
N TYR A 343 5.57 10.99 -9.61
CA TYR A 343 4.33 10.95 -8.83
C TYR A 343 4.56 11.36 -7.37
N PHE A 344 5.47 10.69 -6.65
CA PHE A 344 5.78 11.03 -5.26
C PHE A 344 6.32 12.45 -5.10
N GLY A 345 7.09 12.94 -6.07
CA GLY A 345 7.59 14.30 -6.08
C GLY A 345 6.49 15.37 -6.13
N ASN A 346 5.35 15.06 -6.77
CA ASN A 346 4.21 15.98 -6.87
C ASN A 346 3.18 15.78 -5.75
N THR A 347 3.01 14.55 -5.24
CA THR A 347 1.95 14.26 -4.24
C THR A 347 2.42 14.36 -2.79
N SER A 348 3.69 14.10 -2.49
CA SER A 348 4.19 14.03 -1.10
C SER A 348 4.06 15.36 -0.35
N SER A 349 4.32 16.48 -1.01
CA SER A 349 4.20 17.81 -0.42
C SER A 349 2.74 18.11 -0.02
N ILE A 350 1.77 17.70 -0.84
CA ILE A 350 0.33 17.85 -0.58
C ILE A 350 -0.11 16.93 0.55
N SER A 351 0.25 15.63 0.51
CA SER A 351 -0.11 14.69 1.58
C SER A 351 0.50 15.06 2.93
N SER A 352 1.69 15.69 2.94
CA SER A 352 2.34 16.15 4.17
C SER A 352 1.57 17.27 4.89
N GLN A 353 0.61 17.92 4.23
CA GLN A 353 -0.26 18.94 4.82
C GLN A 353 -1.47 18.34 5.54
N MET A 354 -1.73 17.04 5.42
CA MET A 354 -2.82 16.37 6.12
C MET A 354 -2.32 15.78 7.44
N PRO A 355 -2.88 16.18 8.60
CA PRO A 355 -2.57 15.52 9.87
C PRO A 355 -3.06 14.08 9.83
N TRP A 356 -2.40 13.21 10.57
CA TRP A 356 -2.91 11.86 10.77
C TRP A 356 -4.22 11.85 11.55
N GLY A 357 -4.44 12.89 12.36
CA GLY A 357 -5.61 13.04 13.18
C GLY A 357 -5.43 14.13 14.24
N ALA A 358 -6.25 14.05 15.27
CA ALA A 358 -6.17 14.91 16.44
C ALA A 358 -5.98 14.12 17.73
N LEU A 359 -5.26 14.73 18.68
CA LEU A 359 -5.11 14.30 20.05
C LEU A 359 -5.83 15.30 20.94
N TYR A 360 -6.77 14.81 21.74
CA TYR A 360 -7.44 15.61 22.75
C TYR A 360 -7.15 15.03 24.13
N PHE A 361 -6.40 15.75 24.96
CA PHE A 361 -6.09 15.34 26.32
C PHE A 361 -7.12 15.93 27.29
N ASN A 362 -7.88 15.05 27.95
CA ASN A 362 -8.71 15.42 29.10
C ASN A 362 -7.82 15.63 30.33
N ASN A 363 -6.84 14.75 30.49
CA ASN A 363 -5.87 14.79 31.57
C ASN A 363 -4.51 14.33 31.05
N ALA A 364 -3.47 15.08 31.39
CA ALA A 364 -2.10 14.80 31.03
C ALA A 364 -1.20 15.03 32.24
N ASP A 365 -1.09 14.05 33.13
CA ASP A 365 -0.24 14.15 34.31
C ASP A 365 0.77 13.00 34.36
N SER A 366 1.99 13.32 33.93
CA SER A 366 3.09 12.35 33.93
C SER A 366 3.64 12.05 35.32
N ALA A 367 3.43 12.92 36.32
CA ALA A 367 3.91 12.69 37.68
C ALA A 367 3.07 11.63 38.39
N SER A 368 1.73 11.71 38.25
CA SER A 368 0.82 10.67 38.75
C SER A 368 0.63 9.49 37.80
N ARG A 369 1.24 9.53 36.61
CA ARG A 369 1.10 8.54 35.53
C ARG A 369 -0.36 8.34 35.10
N ASN A 370 -1.09 9.44 35.06
CA ASN A 370 -2.50 9.47 34.71
C ASN A 370 -2.68 10.26 33.41
N TRP A 371 -3.01 9.56 32.33
CA TRP A 371 -3.26 10.13 31.02
C TRP A 371 -4.63 9.67 30.54
N ASP A 372 -5.51 10.63 30.26
CA ASP A 372 -6.80 10.41 29.62
C ASP A 372 -6.86 11.24 28.36
N TYR A 373 -6.96 10.58 27.22
CA TYR A 373 -6.92 11.22 25.92
C TYR A 373 -7.73 10.46 24.87
N ILE A 374 -8.20 11.22 23.89
CA ILE A 374 -8.88 10.72 22.71
C ILE A 374 -7.90 10.78 21.54
N LEU A 375 -7.70 9.64 20.89
CA LEU A 375 -6.97 9.52 19.63
C LEU A 375 -7.98 9.47 18.47
N GLN A 376 -8.15 10.58 17.78
CA GLN A 376 -9.05 10.67 16.64
C GLN A 376 -8.27 10.50 15.33
N ILE A 377 -8.30 9.31 14.76
CA ILE A 377 -7.70 9.01 13.44
C ILE A 377 -8.80 8.46 12.55
N GLY A 378 -9.00 9.10 11.41
CA GLY A 378 -9.98 8.71 10.39
C GLY A 378 -9.33 8.52 9.02
N GLU A 379 -10.13 8.10 8.04
CA GLU A 379 -9.68 7.94 6.65
C GLU A 379 -10.54 8.76 5.70
N ASN A 380 -9.86 9.34 4.71
CA ASN A 380 -10.49 9.83 3.50
C ASN A 380 -9.87 9.06 2.33
N LEU A 381 -10.72 8.33 1.58
CA LEU A 381 -10.25 7.45 0.51
C LEU A 381 -9.47 8.21 -0.57
N GLN A 382 -9.86 9.43 -0.93
CA GLN A 382 -9.14 10.19 -1.97
C GLN A 382 -7.70 10.50 -1.54
N ILE A 383 -7.51 10.80 -0.24
CA ILE A 383 -6.20 11.09 0.35
C ILE A 383 -5.40 9.81 0.57
N SER A 384 -5.98 8.75 1.14
CA SER A 384 -5.25 7.50 1.41
C SER A 384 -4.79 6.81 0.12
N ASN A 385 -5.58 6.90 -0.95
CA ASN A 385 -5.19 6.40 -2.27
C ASN A 385 -4.03 7.16 -2.90
N ALA A 386 -3.58 8.29 -2.32
CA ALA A 386 -2.40 8.98 -2.79
C ALA A 386 -1.09 8.23 -2.46
N GLY A 387 -1.12 7.20 -1.60
CA GLY A 387 0.00 6.30 -1.32
C GLY A 387 0.96 6.76 -0.22
N ASN A 388 0.91 8.02 0.20
CA ASN A 388 1.78 8.59 1.24
C ASN A 388 1.13 8.66 2.63
N VAL A 389 -0.13 8.26 2.75
CA VAL A 389 -0.86 8.26 4.02
C VAL A 389 -1.13 6.81 4.41
N PRO A 390 -0.52 6.31 5.49
CA PRO A 390 -0.71 4.92 5.92
C PRO A 390 -2.16 4.62 6.32
N SER A 391 -2.48 3.34 6.46
CA SER A 391 -3.80 2.90 6.92
C SER A 391 -4.15 3.47 8.31
N ILE A 392 -5.45 3.51 8.65
CA ILE A 392 -5.91 3.96 9.98
C ILE A 392 -5.18 3.20 11.09
N ILE A 393 -5.17 1.86 11.00
CA ILE A 393 -4.59 1.00 12.03
C ILE A 393 -3.10 1.26 12.19
N GLU A 394 -2.37 1.41 11.09
CA GLU A 394 -0.95 1.70 11.14
C GLU A 394 -0.67 3.05 11.82
N ARG A 395 -1.40 4.11 11.44
CA ARG A 395 -1.27 5.43 12.09
C ARG A 395 -1.61 5.38 13.57
N MET A 396 -2.65 4.63 13.97
CA MET A 396 -3.01 4.44 15.37
C MET A 396 -1.91 3.74 16.16
N PHE A 397 -1.37 2.63 15.65
CA PHE A 397 -0.27 1.93 16.31
C PHE A 397 0.96 2.81 16.44
N THR A 398 1.40 3.45 15.35
CA THR A 398 2.56 4.34 15.37
C THR A 398 2.36 5.50 16.35
N GLN A 399 1.17 6.11 16.38
CA GLN A 399 0.92 7.19 17.33
C GLN A 399 0.92 6.68 18.77
N GLN A 400 0.36 5.51 19.03
CA GLN A 400 0.34 4.90 20.35
C GLN A 400 1.75 4.55 20.85
N THR A 401 2.64 4.05 19.99
CA THR A 401 4.03 3.75 20.38
C THR A 401 4.85 5.01 20.65
N LEU A 402 4.64 6.07 19.86
CA LEU A 402 5.25 7.39 20.10
C LEU A 402 4.79 8.00 21.42
N LEU A 403 3.49 7.94 21.71
CA LEU A 403 2.93 8.40 22.99
C LEU A 403 3.44 7.57 24.16
N GLY A 404 3.41 6.24 24.07
CA GLY A 404 3.88 5.36 25.14
C GLY A 404 5.34 5.62 25.54
N ASN A 405 6.22 5.82 24.56
CA ASN A 405 7.60 6.23 24.82
C ASN A 405 7.70 7.63 25.46
N SER A 406 6.88 8.57 25.01
CA SER A 406 6.86 9.95 25.56
C SER A 406 6.37 9.97 27.01
N PHE A 407 5.30 9.24 27.32
CA PHE A 407 4.79 9.05 28.69
C PHE A 407 5.85 8.43 29.60
N LEU A 408 6.57 7.40 29.10
CA LEU A 408 7.64 6.76 29.86
C LEU A 408 8.77 7.75 30.19
N ARG A 409 9.27 8.48 29.18
CA ARG A 409 10.38 9.43 29.35
C ARG A 409 10.03 10.53 30.33
N ASP A 410 8.84 11.08 30.21
CA ASP A 410 8.44 12.20 31.04
C ASP A 410 8.07 11.76 32.47
N SER A 411 7.46 10.60 32.65
CA SER A 411 7.17 10.06 33.99
C SER A 411 8.41 9.62 34.75
N LEU A 412 9.45 9.15 34.05
CA LEU A 412 10.73 8.78 34.64
C LEU A 412 11.74 9.93 34.69
N LYS A 413 11.43 11.07 34.07
CA LYS A 413 12.37 12.19 33.84
C LYS A 413 13.70 11.72 33.24
N ASN A 414 13.60 10.75 32.32
CA ASN A 414 14.75 10.14 31.65
C ASN A 414 14.48 10.11 30.14
N THR A 415 15.17 10.99 29.40
CA THR A 415 15.03 11.12 27.95
C THR A 415 15.52 9.89 27.18
N GLN A 416 16.32 9.03 27.81
CA GLN A 416 16.85 7.79 27.22
C GLN A 416 15.93 6.59 27.48
N ALA A 417 14.90 6.72 28.32
CA ALA A 417 13.95 5.65 28.54
C ALA A 417 13.20 5.33 27.23
N SER A 418 13.11 4.04 26.91
CA SER A 418 12.41 3.58 25.71
C SER A 418 11.79 2.20 25.91
N ILE A 419 10.68 1.98 25.20
CA ILE A 419 10.02 0.70 25.02
C ILE A 419 10.17 0.38 23.54
N VAL A 420 10.72 -0.79 23.22
CA VAL A 420 10.85 -1.24 21.84
C VAL A 420 9.59 -1.98 21.43
N HIS A 421 8.74 -1.34 20.62
CA HIS A 421 7.51 -1.96 20.16
C HIS A 421 7.74 -2.72 18.84
N LEU A 422 7.42 -4.01 18.86
CA LEU A 422 7.50 -4.89 17.69
C LEU A 422 6.14 -5.53 17.44
N LEU A 423 5.72 -5.53 16.17
CA LEU A 423 4.59 -6.32 15.71
C LEU A 423 5.11 -7.38 14.75
N ARG A 424 4.67 -8.63 14.92
CA ARG A 424 5.06 -9.76 14.07
C ARG A 424 3.83 -10.46 13.53
N ALA A 425 3.78 -10.64 12.21
CA ALA A 425 2.85 -11.55 11.58
C ALA A 425 3.33 -13.00 11.82
N MET A 426 2.39 -13.87 12.17
CA MET A 426 2.69 -15.29 12.35
C MET A 426 2.80 -16.00 10.99
N PRO A 427 3.59 -17.09 10.90
CA PRO A 427 3.66 -17.90 9.69
C PRO A 427 2.27 -18.38 9.26
N GLN A 428 1.96 -18.26 7.98
CA GLN A 428 0.66 -18.65 7.42
C GLN A 428 0.84 -19.29 6.05
N ILE A 429 0.08 -20.36 5.79
CA ILE A 429 0.00 -20.93 4.45
C ILE A 429 -0.85 -20.00 3.58
N PHE A 430 -0.33 -19.64 2.41
CA PHE A 430 -1.06 -18.90 1.40
C PHE A 430 -1.03 -19.65 0.09
N VAL A 431 -2.20 -19.77 -0.54
CA VAL A 431 -2.34 -20.47 -1.81
C VAL A 431 -2.66 -19.44 -2.88
N TYR A 432 -1.73 -19.23 -3.80
CA TYR A 432 -1.93 -18.35 -4.93
C TYR A 432 -2.56 -19.12 -6.09
N GLU A 433 -3.73 -18.66 -6.52
CA GLU A 433 -4.48 -19.17 -7.68
C GLU A 433 -5.04 -17.96 -8.42
N PHE A 434 -4.85 -17.89 -9.74
CA PHE A 434 -5.26 -16.77 -10.59
C PHE A 434 -6.71 -16.90 -11.05
#